data_AF-A0A954RNV4-F1
#
_entry.id   AF-A0A954RNV4-F1
#
_cell.length_a   1.000
_cell.length_b   1.000
_cell.length_c   1.000
_cell.angle_alpha   90.00
_cell.angle_beta   90.00
_cell.angle_gamma   90.00
#
_symmetry.space_group_name_H-M   'P 1'
#
loop_
_entity.id
_entity.type
_entity.pdbx_description
1 polymer ?
#
loop_
_entity_poly.entity_id
_entity_poly.type
_entity_poly.pdbx_seq_one_letter_code
_entity_poly.pdbx_strand_id
1 'polypeptide(L)'
;MKRIVFGLLGSRLDWPSENDRWQRWRPSVAICQHEDFLVDRFELLYEPKLHRIATITAQDIATVSPETIIRLHELEFCDAWDFEEV
;
A
#
# COMPACT_ATOMS: atom_id res chain seq x y z
N MET A 1 -13.95 16.04 7.48
CA MET A 1 -12.78 15.48 8.21
C MET A 1 -11.98 14.68 7.18
N LYS A 2 -10.66 14.81 7.11
CA LYS A 2 -9.85 14.06 6.13
C LYS A 2 -9.43 12.70 6.70
N ARG A 3 -9.56 11.63 5.91
CA ARG A 3 -9.14 10.26 6.25
C ARG A 3 -7.81 9.96 5.59
N ILE A 4 -6.79 9.75 6.42
CA ILE A 4 -5.43 9.45 5.98
C ILE A 4 -5.08 8.06 6.49
N VAL A 5 -4.73 7.16 5.58
CA VAL A 5 -4.31 5.79 5.89
C VAL A 5 -2.79 5.72 5.79
N PHE A 6 -2.16 5.12 6.80
CA PHE A 6 -0.77 4.73 6.77
C PHE A 6 -0.70 3.22 6.67
N GLY A 7 0.09 2.71 5.73
CA GLY A 7 0.29 1.28 5.55
C GLY A 7 1.76 0.95 5.34
N LEU A 8 2.23 -0.11 6.00
CA LEU A 8 3.52 -0.72 5.71
C LEU A 8 3.31 -1.85 4.69
N LEU A 9 3.96 -1.74 3.54
CA LEU A 9 3.78 -2.67 2.43
C LEU A 9 4.33 -4.06 2.77
N GLY A 10 3.46 -5.06 2.76
CA GLY A 10 3.84 -6.45 2.95
C GLY A 10 4.12 -7.17 1.62
N SER A 11 5.31 -7.76 1.47
CA SER A 11 5.67 -8.53 0.27
C SER A 11 4.90 -9.84 0.10
N ARG A 12 4.19 -10.32 1.13
CA ARG A 12 3.45 -11.59 1.06
C ARG A 12 2.04 -11.41 0.52
N LEU A 13 1.24 -10.54 1.13
CA LEU A 13 -0.18 -10.38 0.79
C LEU A 13 -0.39 -9.38 -0.35
N ASP A 14 0.36 -8.28 -0.38
CA ASP A 14 0.23 -7.26 -1.43
C ASP A 14 0.98 -7.59 -2.73
N TRP A 15 1.64 -8.75 -2.79
CA TRP A 15 2.34 -9.20 -3.99
C TRP A 15 1.37 -9.33 -5.18
N PRO A 16 1.60 -8.58 -6.28
CA PRO A 16 0.76 -8.64 -7.46
C PRO A 16 0.96 -9.97 -8.18
N SER A 17 -0.12 -10.73 -8.35
CA SER A 17 -0.15 -11.88 -9.26
C SER A 17 -0.51 -11.39 -10.67
N GLU A 18 0.15 -11.91 -11.71
CA GLU A 18 -0.18 -11.58 -13.11
C GLU A 18 -1.53 -12.19 -13.53
N ASN A 19 -1.85 -13.39 -13.05
CA ASN A 19 -3.08 -14.09 -13.44
C ASN A 19 -4.28 -13.80 -12.52
N ASP A 20 -4.04 -13.47 -11.25
CA ASP A 20 -5.08 -13.34 -10.21
C ASP A 20 -5.05 -11.99 -9.51
N ARG A 21 -4.64 -10.94 -10.22
CA ARG A 21 -4.39 -9.59 -9.69
C ARG A 21 -5.52 -9.03 -8.82
N TRP A 22 -6.77 -9.30 -9.21
CA TRP A 22 -8.00 -8.83 -8.53
C TRP A 22 -8.69 -9.91 -7.69
N GLN A 23 -8.33 -11.18 -7.86
CA GLN A 23 -8.94 -12.30 -7.12
C GLN A 23 -8.25 -12.51 -5.77
N ARG A 24 -6.97 -12.16 -5.68
CA ARG A 24 -6.20 -12.24 -4.43
C ARG A 24 -6.51 -11.05 -3.53
N TRP A 25 -6.76 -11.33 -2.25
CA TRP A 25 -6.91 -10.28 -1.26
C TRP A 25 -5.57 -9.58 -0.98
N ARG A 26 -5.51 -8.29 -1.34
CA ARG A 26 -4.35 -7.39 -1.14
C ARG A 26 -4.77 -6.27 -0.19
N PRO A 27 -4.37 -6.28 1.08
CA PRO A 27 -4.86 -5.35 2.09
C PRO A 27 -4.72 -3.87 1.70
N SER A 28 -3.59 -3.47 1.11
CA SER A 28 -3.36 -2.08 0.70
C SER A 28 -4.31 -1.62 -0.41
N VAL A 29 -4.72 -2.53 -1.30
CA VAL A 29 -5.71 -2.21 -2.35
C VAL A 29 -7.13 -2.30 -1.80
N ALA A 30 -7.41 -3.33 -1.00
CA ALA A 30 -8.75 -3.62 -0.49
C ALA A 30 -9.32 -2.50 0.37
N ILE A 31 -8.51 -1.84 1.20
CA ILE A 31 -8.98 -0.73 2.03
C ILE A 31 -9.50 0.46 1.19
N CYS A 32 -8.99 0.63 -0.03
CA CYS A 32 -9.43 1.66 -0.97
C CYS A 32 -10.61 1.22 -1.86
N GLN A 33 -11.08 -0.03 -1.78
CA GLN A 33 -12.23 -0.52 -2.53
C GLN A 33 -13.57 -0.29 -1.82
N HIS A 34 -13.55 0.18 -0.58
CA HIS A 34 -14.76 0.36 0.23
C HIS A 34 -15.42 1.72 -0.02
N GLU A 35 -16.60 1.74 -0.64
CA GLU A 35 -17.33 2.97 -0.99
C GLU A 35 -17.71 3.82 0.24
N ASP A 36 -18.04 3.19 1.38
CA ASP A 36 -18.37 3.89 2.62
C ASP A 36 -17.13 4.41 3.38
N PHE A 37 -15.94 3.97 2.96
CA PHE A 37 -14.66 4.34 3.56
C PHE A 37 -13.74 5.00 2.52
N LEU A 38 -14.18 6.13 1.97
CA LEU A 38 -13.36 6.94 1.07
C LEU A 38 -12.08 7.42 1.77
N VAL A 39 -10.93 7.02 1.24
CA VAL A 39 -9.61 7.41 1.72
C VAL A 39 -9.18 8.68 0.95
N ASP A 40 -8.92 9.78 1.64
CA ASP A 40 -8.43 10.99 0.98
C ASP A 40 -6.96 10.85 0.58
N ARG A 41 -6.17 10.16 1.42
CA ARG A 41 -4.73 9.97 1.19
C ARG A 41 -4.22 8.66 1.79
N PHE A 42 -3.39 7.97 1.02
CA PHE A 42 -2.68 6.77 1.45
C PHE A 42 -1.17 7.06 1.48
N GLU A 43 -0.58 7.02 2.67
CA GLU A 43 0.86 7.07 2.90
C GLU A 43 1.38 5.60 2.95
N LEU A 44 1.96 5.12 1.85
CA LEU A 44 2.45 3.75 1.72
C LEU A 44 3.95 3.70 1.98
N LEU A 45 4.31 3.14 3.12
CA LEU A 45 5.68 2.91 3.56
C LEU A 45 6.18 1.57 3.00
N TYR A 46 7.42 1.51 2.49
CA TYR A 46 7.98 0.28 1.95
C TYR A 46 9.50 0.27 1.99
N GLU A 47 10.10 -0.92 2.05
CA GLU A 47 11.56 -1.09 1.92
C GLU A 47 12.02 -0.89 0.46
N PRO A 48 13.24 -0.37 0.21
CA PRO A 48 13.77 -0.16 -1.16
C PRO A 48 13.61 -1.38 -2.08
N LYS A 49 13.84 -2.58 -1.54
CA LYS A 49 13.69 -3.86 -2.27
C LYS A 49 12.26 -4.14 -2.79
N LEU A 50 11.25 -3.47 -2.23
CA LEU A 50 9.84 -3.62 -2.58
C LEU A 50 9.32 -2.52 -3.51
N HIS A 51 10.19 -1.63 -4.01
CA HIS A 51 9.80 -0.50 -4.86
C HIS A 51 8.87 -0.88 -6.03
N ARG A 52 9.16 -2.00 -6.71
CA ARG A 52 8.30 -2.50 -7.80
C ARG A 52 6.89 -2.83 -7.33
N ILE A 53 6.75 -3.48 -6.18
CA ILE A 53 5.45 -3.86 -5.61
C ILE A 53 4.70 -2.62 -5.15
N ALA A 54 5.40 -1.64 -4.55
CA ALA A 54 4.81 -0.38 -4.10
C ALA A 54 4.21 0.39 -5.28
N THR A 55 4.96 0.52 -6.38
CA THR A 55 4.51 1.19 -7.60
C THR A 55 3.29 0.50 -8.23
N ILE A 56 3.31 -0.84 -8.31
CA ILE A 56 2.17 -1.61 -8.82
C ILE A 56 0.94 -1.43 -7.92
N THR A 57 1.13 -1.48 -6.61
CA THR A 57 0.05 -1.27 -5.62
C THR A 57 -0.55 0.12 -5.72
N ALA A 58 0.25 1.16 -5.90
CA ALA A 58 -0.24 2.52 -6.12
C ALA A 58 -1.08 2.64 -7.40
N GLN A 59 -0.64 2.00 -8.49
CA GLN A 59 -1.39 1.96 -9.75
C GLN A 59 -2.73 1.24 -9.60
N ASP A 60 -2.76 0.14 -8.84
CA ASP A 60 -3.98 -0.60 -8.57
C ASP A 60 -4.96 0.18 -7.69
N ILE A 61 -4.46 0.85 -6.66
CA ILE A 61 -5.28 1.76 -5.83
C ILE A 61 -5.88 2.86 -6.72
N ALA A 62 -5.10 3.49 -7.60
CA ALA A 62 -5.59 4.52 -8.50
C ALA A 62 -6.65 4.01 -9.50
N THR A 63 -6.68 2.71 -9.78
CA THR A 63 -7.70 2.10 -10.64
C THR A 63 -9.03 1.91 -9.90
N VAL A 64 -9.00 1.62 -8.59
CA VAL A 64 -10.21 1.34 -7.79
C VAL A 64 -10.73 2.54 -6.99
N SER A 65 -9.86 3.49 -6.67
CA SER A 65 -10.18 4.78 -6.03
C SER A 65 -9.34 5.89 -6.65
N PRO A 66 -9.76 6.42 -7.82
CA PRO A 66 -9.06 7.50 -8.52
C PRO A 66 -8.91 8.80 -7.71
N GLU A 67 -9.78 9.01 -6.73
CA GLU A 67 -9.78 10.16 -5.82
C GLU A 67 -8.76 10.03 -4.68
N THR A 68 -8.29 8.81 -4.36
CA THR A 68 -7.28 8.61 -3.31
C THR A 68 -5.92 9.14 -3.78
N ILE A 69 -5.35 10.07 -3.02
CA ILE A 69 -3.97 10.51 -3.25
C ILE A 69 -2.99 9.49 -2.62
N ILE A 70 -2.19 8.79 -3.43
CA ILE A 70 -1.16 7.88 -2.92
C ILE A 70 0.19 8.59 -2.83
N ARG A 71 0.91 8.37 -1.72
CA ARG A 71 2.28 8.81 -1.52
C ARG A 71 3.14 7.62 -1.11
N LEU A 72 4.20 7.39 -1.87
CA LEU A 72 5.16 6.31 -1.64
C LEU A 72 6.30 6.85 -0.78
N HIS A 73 6.59 6.17 0.32
CA HIS A 73 7.70 6.50 1.23
C HIS A 73 8.63 5.30 1.32
N GLU A 74 9.83 5.45 0.78
CA GLU A 74 10.88 4.46 0.91
C GLU A 74 11.51 4.58 2.31
N LEU A 75 11.56 3.48 3.06
CA LEU A 75 12.13 3.39 4.40
C LEU A 75 13.09 2.21 4.46
N GLU A 76 14.33 2.44 4.88
CA GLU A 76 15.30 1.38 5.12
C GLU A 76 15.26 0.99 6.61
N PHE A 77 15.00 -0.29 6.89
CA PHE A 77 15.09 -0.84 8.24
C PHE A 77 16.42 -1.58 8.37
N CYS A 78 17.35 -1.05 9.18
CA CYS A 78 18.63 -1.71 9.46
C CYS A 78 18.43 -2.99 10.27
N ASP A 79 17.60 -2.93 11.31
CA ASP A 79 17.03 -4.09 11.99
C ASP A 79 15.52 -3.90 12.18
N ALA A 80 14.71 -4.67 11.46
CA ALA A 80 13.25 -4.58 11.54
C ALA A 80 12.67 -5.03 12.90
N TRP A 81 13.50 -5.57 13.80
CA TRP A 81 13.13 -6.00 15.14
C TRP A 81 13.72 -5.14 16.25
N ASP A 82 14.53 -4.13 15.91
CA ASP A 82 14.96 -3.10 16.84
C ASP A 82 13.95 -1.95 16.82
N PHE A 83 12.95 -2.04 17.71
CA PHE A 83 11.90 -1.02 17.83
C PHE A 83 12.39 0.33 18.35
N GLU A 84 13.65 0.47 18.76
CA GLU A 84 14.24 1.78 19.08
C GLU A 84 14.60 2.55 17.79
N GLU A 85 14.82 1.87 16.67
CA GLU A 85 15.04 2.46 15.34
C GLU A 85 13.75 2.59 14.49
N VAL A 86 12.60 2.10 14.98
CA VAL A 86 11.30 2.00 14.25
C VAL A 86 10.20 2.89 14.82
#